data_AF-A0A0N1G5S1-F1
#
_entry.id   AF-A0A0N1G5S1-F1
#
_cell.length_a   1.000
_cell.length_b   1.000
_cell.length_c   1.000
_cell.angle_alpha   90.00
_cell.angle_beta   90.00
_cell.angle_gamma   90.00
#
_symmetry.space_group_name_H-M   'P 1'
#
loop_
_entity.id
_entity.type
_entity.pdbx_description
1 polymer ?
#
loop_
_entity_poly.entity_id
_entity_poly.type
_entity_poly.pdbx_seq_one_letter_code
_entity_poly.pdbx_strand_id
1 'polypeptide(L)'
;MPAFSRRPALAAVSLSLSLAAGFAAVTTPVAHAAPAEVCGGQVTDYVGGSALDTAFTGSVDLPGDTRTFSVTPLGAGSVVLQADISAPNNAGIRSAVGALTLRVNALGNGRLEFPVYAGKAYVNDVVCAAGSTRVTKMIGSVDVEDQANSVPFTLQRT
;
A
#
# COMPACT_ATOMS: atom_id res chain seq x y z
N MET A 1 17.80 -65.68 -34.72
CA MET A 1 19.22 -65.81 -35.13
C MET A 1 19.25 -66.68 -36.38
N PRO A 2 20.08 -66.45 -37.43
CA PRO A 2 21.31 -65.64 -37.57
C PRO A 2 21.10 -64.40 -38.51
N ALA A 3 21.85 -63.29 -38.52
CA ALA A 3 23.28 -62.93 -38.45
C ALA A 3 24.00 -62.92 -39.82
N PHE A 4 24.44 -61.73 -40.29
CA PHE A 4 25.60 -61.39 -41.17
C PHE A 4 25.47 -59.89 -41.53
N SER A 5 26.21 -58.91 -40.97
CA SER A 5 27.65 -58.54 -41.08
C SER A 5 28.13 -58.16 -42.49
N ARG A 6 28.32 -56.84 -42.76
CA ARG A 6 29.61 -56.17 -43.12
C ARG A 6 29.42 -54.69 -43.54
N ARG A 7 30.37 -53.84 -43.09
CA ARG A 7 30.58 -52.38 -43.33
C ARG A 7 31.13 -52.13 -44.77
N PRO A 8 31.69 -50.95 -45.17
CA PRO A 8 31.62 -49.53 -44.75
C PRO A 8 31.45 -48.53 -45.95
N ALA A 9 31.23 -47.22 -45.70
CA ALA A 9 31.77 -46.06 -46.46
C ALA A 9 31.21 -44.75 -45.85
N LEU A 10 32.01 -43.90 -45.21
CA LEU A 10 32.77 -42.79 -45.81
C LEU A 10 31.92 -41.80 -46.63
N ALA A 11 31.53 -40.69 -46.00
CA ALA A 11 31.58 -39.36 -46.61
C ALA A 11 31.37 -38.29 -45.52
N ALA A 12 32.47 -37.64 -45.15
CA ALA A 12 32.47 -36.40 -44.40
C ALA A 12 32.01 -35.26 -45.32
N VAL A 13 31.05 -34.46 -44.88
CA VAL A 13 30.85 -33.10 -45.42
C VAL A 13 30.82 -32.16 -44.22
N SER A 14 31.96 -31.52 -44.03
CA SER A 14 32.18 -30.38 -43.16
C SER A 14 31.45 -29.16 -43.72
N LEU A 15 30.40 -28.69 -43.04
CA LEU A 15 29.92 -27.33 -43.19
C LEU A 15 30.24 -26.57 -41.90
N SER A 16 31.39 -25.93 -41.90
CA SER A 16 31.81 -24.94 -40.92
C SER A 16 30.94 -23.69 -41.05
N LEU A 17 29.90 -23.57 -40.22
CA LEU A 17 29.18 -22.33 -40.02
C LEU A 17 29.84 -21.56 -38.87
N SER A 18 30.73 -20.64 -39.24
CA SER A 18 31.37 -19.68 -38.34
C SER A 18 30.30 -18.77 -37.74
N LEU A 19 29.76 -19.12 -36.58
CA LEU A 19 28.88 -18.22 -35.82
C LEU A 19 29.77 -17.17 -35.15
N ALA A 20 29.91 -16.04 -35.83
CA ALA A 20 30.59 -14.86 -35.33
C ALA A 20 30.02 -14.49 -33.95
N ALA A 21 30.94 -14.24 -33.02
CA ALA A 21 30.68 -13.71 -31.69
C ALA A 21 29.95 -12.36 -31.80
N GLY A 22 28.64 -12.39 -31.77
CA GLY A 22 27.82 -11.27 -31.33
C GLY A 22 27.63 -11.40 -29.84
N PHE A 23 28.53 -10.83 -29.03
CA PHE A 23 28.21 -10.52 -27.64
C PHE A 23 27.01 -9.58 -27.67
N ALA A 24 25.81 -10.14 -27.59
CA ALA A 24 24.61 -9.39 -27.28
C ALA A 24 24.89 -8.72 -25.93
N ALA A 25 25.04 -7.40 -25.96
CA ALA A 25 25.02 -6.59 -24.76
C ALA A 25 23.76 -6.98 -24.02
N VAL A 26 23.93 -7.72 -22.92
CA VAL A 26 22.89 -7.94 -21.93
C VAL A 26 22.61 -6.54 -21.41
N THR A 27 21.58 -5.90 -21.97
CA THR A 27 21.00 -4.72 -21.34
C THR A 27 20.49 -5.22 -20.01
N THR A 28 21.26 -4.96 -18.97
CA THR A 28 20.80 -5.09 -17.59
C THR A 28 19.41 -4.46 -17.54
N PRO A 29 18.41 -5.14 -16.95
CA PRO A 29 17.14 -4.50 -16.71
C PRO A 29 17.45 -3.18 -16.02
N VAL A 30 17.04 -2.07 -16.64
CA VAL A 30 17.11 -0.75 -16.05
C VAL A 30 16.46 -0.91 -14.69
N ALA A 31 17.27 -0.82 -13.63
CA ALA A 31 16.76 -0.80 -12.28
C ALA A 31 15.68 0.28 -12.27
N HIS A 32 14.42 -0.15 -12.16
CA HIS A 32 13.33 0.78 -11.95
C HIS A 32 13.78 1.60 -10.76
N ALA A 33 14.02 2.90 -10.96
CA ALA A 33 14.32 3.78 -9.86
C ALA A 33 13.29 3.48 -8.79
N ALA A 34 13.75 3.16 -7.57
CA ALA A 34 12.86 2.96 -6.45
C ALA A 34 11.84 4.11 -6.52
N PRO A 35 10.53 3.82 -6.49
CA PRO A 35 9.54 4.87 -6.53
C PRO A 35 9.99 5.92 -5.52
N ALA A 36 10.09 7.18 -5.95
CA ALA A 36 10.46 8.27 -5.06
C ALA A 36 9.70 8.04 -3.76
N GLU A 37 10.40 8.09 -2.62
CA GLU A 37 9.81 7.87 -1.30
C GLU A 37 8.82 9.00 -1.03
N VAL A 38 7.66 8.90 -1.65
CA VAL A 38 6.54 9.81 -1.51
C VAL A 38 5.89 9.43 -0.20
N CYS A 39 5.70 10.44 0.64
CA CYS A 39 4.99 10.36 1.90
C CYS A 39 3.73 9.47 1.79
N GLY A 40 3.64 8.42 2.60
CA GLY A 40 2.49 7.51 2.60
C GLY A 40 2.37 6.62 1.35
N GLY A 41 3.46 6.39 0.64
CA GLY A 41 3.48 5.56 -0.56
C GLY A 41 3.23 4.06 -0.29
N GLN A 42 3.40 3.61 0.95
CA GLN A 42 3.28 2.20 1.33
C GLN A 42 2.33 2.00 2.52
N VAL A 43 1.71 0.82 2.59
CA VAL A 43 0.85 0.42 3.71
C VAL A 43 1.59 0.53 5.05
N THR A 44 2.87 0.14 5.07
CA THR A 44 3.74 0.18 6.25
C THR A 44 3.95 1.59 6.78
N ASP A 45 3.77 2.63 5.96
CA ASP A 45 3.83 4.02 6.39
C ASP A 45 2.65 4.41 7.30
N TYR A 46 1.56 3.61 7.29
CA TYR A 46 0.33 3.81 8.05
C TYR A 46 0.18 2.83 9.22
N VAL A 47 0.60 1.58 9.06
CA VAL A 47 0.33 0.51 10.03
C VAL A 47 1.58 0.03 10.78
N GLY A 48 2.75 0.54 10.38
CA GLY A 48 4.04 0.08 10.87
C GLY A 48 4.53 -1.14 10.10
N GLY A 49 5.85 -1.29 9.98
CA GLY A 49 6.49 -2.40 9.28
C GLY A 49 6.71 -3.61 10.18
N SER A 50 7.75 -3.56 11.00
CA SER A 50 8.20 -4.65 11.88
C SER A 50 7.50 -4.67 13.25
N ALA A 51 6.84 -3.59 13.63
CA ALA A 51 6.07 -3.46 14.86
C ALA A 51 4.76 -2.73 14.59
N LEU A 52 3.79 -2.96 15.47
CA LEU A 52 2.49 -2.30 15.41
C LEU A 52 2.70 -0.80 15.67
N ASP A 53 2.20 0.04 14.76
CA ASP A 53 2.40 1.49 14.89
C ASP A 53 1.44 2.12 15.91
N THR A 54 1.76 3.35 16.33
CA THR A 54 0.88 4.15 17.18
C THR A 54 -0.43 4.46 16.47
N ALA A 55 -1.52 4.41 17.24
CA ALA A 55 -2.84 4.78 16.75
C ALA A 55 -2.85 6.26 16.35
N PHE A 56 -3.50 6.54 15.24
CA PHE A 56 -3.85 7.91 14.90
C PHE A 56 -5.04 8.35 15.74
N THR A 57 -4.99 9.57 16.27
CA THR A 57 -6.04 10.14 17.10
C THR A 57 -6.31 11.57 16.69
N GLY A 58 -7.55 12.02 16.88
CA GLY A 58 -7.94 13.37 16.56
C GLY A 58 -9.44 13.54 16.71
N SER A 59 -10.02 14.33 15.84
CA SER A 59 -11.44 14.65 15.90
C SER A 59 -12.09 14.66 14.53
N VAL A 60 -13.39 14.37 14.54
CA VAL A 60 -14.31 14.59 13.43
C VAL A 60 -15.31 15.66 13.87
N ASP A 61 -15.44 16.71 13.05
CA ASP A 61 -16.28 17.87 13.37
C ASP A 61 -17.65 17.72 12.70
N LEU A 62 -18.60 17.10 13.41
CA LEU A 62 -19.97 17.02 12.93
C LEU A 62 -20.68 18.37 13.14
N PRO A 63 -21.72 18.67 12.35
CA PRO A 63 -22.52 19.87 12.56
C PRO A 63 -23.12 19.91 13.98
N GLY A 64 -22.54 20.74 14.85
CA GLY A 64 -22.99 20.90 16.24
C GLY A 64 -22.41 19.92 17.26
N ASP A 65 -21.48 19.04 16.88
CA ASP A 65 -20.86 18.05 17.79
C ASP A 65 -19.45 17.67 17.32
N THR A 66 -18.42 17.83 18.15
CA THR A 66 -17.05 17.36 17.83
C THR A 66 -16.81 16.04 18.53
N ARG A 67 -16.52 15.00 17.75
CA ARG A 67 -16.31 13.64 18.27
C ARG A 67 -14.84 13.26 18.22
N THR A 68 -14.38 12.50 19.21
CA THR A 68 -13.05 11.91 19.17
C THR A 68 -13.05 10.81 18.12
N PHE A 69 -12.01 10.80 17.29
CA PHE A 69 -11.82 9.80 16.26
C PHE A 69 -10.42 9.18 16.43
N SER A 70 -10.35 7.86 16.49
CA SER A 70 -9.08 7.13 16.49
C SER A 70 -9.05 6.03 15.44
N VAL A 71 -7.87 5.79 14.89
CA VAL A 71 -7.60 4.74 13.90
C VAL A 71 -6.39 3.96 14.37
N THR A 72 -6.62 2.70 14.71
CA THR A 72 -5.65 1.80 15.33
C THR A 72 -5.31 0.67 14.37
N PRO A 73 -4.03 0.47 14.01
CA PRO A 73 -3.61 -0.73 13.29
C PRO A 73 -3.82 -1.98 14.15
N LEU A 74 -4.39 -3.06 13.59
CA LEU A 74 -4.59 -4.31 14.32
C LEU A 74 -3.46 -5.33 14.13
N GLY A 75 -2.50 -5.03 13.25
CA GLY A 75 -1.32 -5.87 13.03
C GLY A 75 -0.19 -5.09 12.36
N ALA A 76 1.05 -5.37 12.74
CA ALA A 76 2.23 -4.84 12.04
C ALA A 76 2.23 -5.33 10.59
N GLY A 77 2.42 -4.43 9.63
CA GLY A 77 2.34 -4.73 8.20
C GLY A 77 0.97 -5.21 7.70
N SER A 78 -0.05 -5.22 8.57
CA SER A 78 -1.40 -5.64 8.22
C SER A 78 -2.19 -4.47 7.67
N VAL A 79 -2.96 -4.70 6.61
CA VAL A 79 -3.89 -3.70 6.09
C VAL A 79 -5.11 -3.50 7.00
N VAL A 80 -5.27 -4.28 8.08
CA VAL A 80 -6.47 -4.20 8.92
C VAL A 80 -6.34 -3.08 9.95
N LEU A 81 -7.29 -2.15 9.89
CA LEU A 81 -7.44 -1.04 10.84
C LEU A 81 -8.74 -1.18 11.62
N GLN A 82 -8.73 -0.69 12.85
CA GLN A 82 -9.91 -0.39 13.65
C GLN A 82 -10.10 1.12 13.71
N ALA A 83 -11.29 1.58 13.37
CA ALA A 83 -11.68 2.98 13.39
C ALA A 83 -12.77 3.17 14.46
N ASP A 84 -12.51 4.01 15.46
CA ASP A 84 -13.40 4.27 16.59
C ASP A 84 -13.81 5.74 16.63
N ILE A 85 -15.12 5.99 16.64
CA ILE A 85 -15.69 7.33 16.82
C ILE A 85 -16.44 7.35 18.15
N SER A 86 -16.08 8.30 19.01
CA SER A 86 -16.66 8.46 20.35
C SER A 86 -17.29 9.84 20.50
N ALA A 87 -18.53 9.87 20.99
CA ALA A 87 -19.18 11.12 21.39
C ALA A 87 -18.43 11.79 22.56
N PRO A 88 -18.57 13.12 22.75
CA PRO A 88 -18.05 13.78 23.94
C PRO A 88 -18.46 13.03 25.21
N ASN A 89 -17.52 12.82 26.13
CA ASN A 89 -17.70 12.06 27.38
C ASN A 89 -17.87 10.54 27.24
N ASN A 90 -17.49 9.93 26.11
CA ASN A 90 -17.53 8.48 25.90
C ASN A 90 -18.93 7.85 26.07
N ALA A 91 -19.99 8.62 25.86
CA ALA A 91 -21.37 8.16 25.99
C ALA A 91 -21.78 7.09 24.95
N GLY A 92 -20.89 6.74 24.02
CA GLY A 92 -21.01 5.61 23.12
C GLY A 92 -19.84 5.57 22.15
N ILE A 93 -19.06 4.48 22.18
CA ILE A 93 -18.00 4.21 21.20
C ILE A 93 -18.61 3.40 20.06
N ARG A 94 -18.36 3.85 18.84
CA ARG A 94 -18.77 3.18 17.62
C ARG A 94 -17.52 2.78 16.85
N SER A 95 -17.39 1.49 16.58
CA SER A 95 -16.19 0.90 15.99
C SER A 95 -16.50 0.26 14.64
N ALA A 96 -15.57 0.37 13.71
CA ALA A 96 -15.53 -0.49 12.52
C ALA A 96 -14.14 -1.08 12.38
N VAL A 97 -14.09 -2.31 11.89
CA VAL A 97 -12.85 -3.01 11.60
C VAL A 97 -12.87 -3.41 10.14
N GLY A 98 -11.77 -3.16 9.44
CA GLY A 98 -11.59 -3.73 8.11
C GLY A 98 -10.32 -3.28 7.42
N ALA A 99 -10.18 -3.72 6.18
CA ALA A 99 -8.99 -3.48 5.40
C ALA A 99 -8.91 -2.03 4.90
N LEU A 100 -7.75 -1.42 5.12
CA LEU A 100 -7.35 -0.18 4.47
C LEU A 100 -7.03 -0.47 3.01
N THR A 101 -7.49 0.41 2.14
CA THR A 101 -7.18 0.39 0.73
C THR A 101 -6.30 1.58 0.43
N LEU A 102 -5.07 1.32 0.01
CA LEU A 102 -4.14 2.34 -0.45
C LEU A 102 -3.98 2.22 -1.96
N ARG A 103 -4.30 3.30 -2.69
CA ARG A 103 -4.12 3.39 -4.14
C ARG A 103 -3.21 4.55 -4.45
N VAL A 104 -1.94 4.28 -4.75
CA VAL A 104 -0.95 5.29 -5.12
C VAL A 104 -0.66 5.20 -6.61
N ASN A 105 -0.67 6.34 -7.31
CA ASN A 105 -0.27 6.39 -8.71
C ASN A 105 1.25 6.64 -8.84
N ALA A 106 1.77 6.56 -10.07
CA ALA A 106 3.21 6.77 -10.34
C ALA A 106 3.72 8.19 -10.01
N LEU A 107 2.82 9.15 -9.80
CA LEU A 107 3.12 10.52 -9.40
C LEU A 107 3.12 10.70 -7.87
N GLY A 108 2.89 9.63 -7.11
CA GLY A 108 2.79 9.69 -5.65
C GLY A 108 1.45 10.18 -5.12
N ASN A 109 0.49 10.49 -6.01
CA ASN A 109 -0.85 10.86 -5.58
C ASN A 109 -1.59 9.59 -5.17
N GLY A 110 -1.83 9.48 -3.87
CA GLY A 110 -2.51 8.37 -3.24
C GLY A 110 -3.95 8.72 -2.86
N ARG A 111 -4.83 7.71 -2.88
CA ARG A 111 -6.09 7.73 -2.13
C ARG A 111 -6.05 6.61 -1.11
N LEU A 112 -6.28 6.96 0.15
CA LEU A 112 -6.41 5.99 1.24
C LEU A 112 -7.85 5.95 1.73
N GLU A 113 -8.39 4.75 1.86
CA GLU A 113 -9.77 4.50 2.28
C GLU A 113 -9.80 3.42 3.37
N PHE A 114 -10.67 3.56 4.37
CA PHE A 114 -10.91 2.52 5.37
C PHE A 114 -12.35 2.59 5.91
N PRO A 115 -12.91 1.48 6.39
CA PRO A 115 -14.28 1.46 6.90
C PRO A 115 -14.38 2.21 8.23
N VAL A 116 -15.51 2.89 8.43
CA VAL A 116 -15.95 3.47 9.71
C VAL A 116 -17.36 2.96 10.03
N TYR A 117 -17.81 3.11 11.28
CA TYR A 117 -19.07 2.51 11.77
C TYR A 117 -20.29 2.74 10.86
N ALA A 118 -20.38 3.89 10.18
CA ALA A 118 -21.51 4.27 9.34
C ALA A 118 -21.10 4.59 7.89
N GLY A 119 -19.99 4.03 7.39
CA GLY A 119 -19.56 4.31 6.02
C GLY A 119 -18.06 4.10 5.79
N LYS A 120 -17.43 5.08 5.13
CA LYS A 120 -16.02 5.03 4.77
C LYS A 120 -15.34 6.37 5.06
N ALA A 121 -14.11 6.28 5.55
CA ALA A 121 -13.21 7.42 5.63
C ALA A 121 -12.37 7.48 4.35
N TYR A 122 -12.20 8.67 3.81
CA TYR A 122 -11.34 9.00 2.68
C TYR A 122 -10.27 9.97 3.17
N VAL A 123 -9.01 9.60 2.99
CA VAL A 123 -7.89 10.50 3.25
C VAL A 123 -7.57 11.23 1.96
N ASN A 124 -7.64 12.56 2.05
CA ASN A 124 -7.40 13.48 0.93
C ASN A 124 -5.96 13.99 0.94
N ASP A 125 -5.35 14.08 2.12
CA ASP A 125 -3.98 14.58 2.30
C ASP A 125 -3.30 13.89 3.49
N VAL A 126 -1.97 13.77 3.42
CA VAL A 126 -1.13 13.15 4.43
C VAL A 126 0.11 13.99 4.70
N VAL A 127 0.51 14.06 5.97
CA VAL A 127 1.77 14.69 6.38
C VAL A 127 2.67 13.60 6.94
N CYS A 128 3.93 13.63 6.55
CA CYS A 128 4.94 12.71 7.04
C CYS A 128 5.95 13.39 7.97
N ALA A 129 6.64 12.57 8.77
CA ALA A 129 7.79 13.03 9.53
C ALA A 129 8.89 13.55 8.58
N ALA A 130 9.60 14.61 9.00
CA ALA A 130 10.66 15.19 8.20
C ALA A 130 11.73 14.14 7.87
N GLY A 131 12.03 13.97 6.57
CA GLY A 131 13.01 12.99 6.09
C GLY A 131 12.53 11.54 6.15
N SER A 132 11.21 11.29 6.20
CA SER A 132 10.64 9.94 6.25
C SER A 132 9.36 9.82 5.40
N THR A 133 9.05 8.61 4.94
CA THR A 133 7.75 8.26 4.33
C THR A 133 6.65 8.02 5.36
N ARG A 134 7.01 7.94 6.65
CA ARG A 134 6.08 7.61 7.72
C ARG A 134 5.06 8.73 7.91
N VAL A 135 3.79 8.39 7.76
CA VAL A 135 2.68 9.33 7.90
C VAL A 135 2.46 9.63 9.37
N THR A 136 2.49 10.90 9.76
CA THR A 136 2.22 11.38 11.11
C THR A 136 0.86 12.09 11.21
N LYS A 137 0.28 12.52 10.09
CA LYS A 137 -1.04 13.15 10.04
C LYS A 137 -1.82 12.69 8.82
N MET A 138 -3.12 12.46 9.01
CA MET A 138 -4.08 12.19 7.95
C MET A 138 -5.17 13.25 8.01
N ILE A 139 -5.48 13.85 6.85
CA ILE A 139 -6.53 14.84 6.69
C ILE A 139 -7.49 14.29 5.65
N GLY A 140 -8.76 14.26 5.98
CA GLY A 140 -9.74 13.56 5.16
C GLY A 140 -11.15 13.93 5.47
N SER A 141 -12.05 13.14 4.93
CA SER A 141 -13.48 13.24 5.16
C SER A 141 -14.07 11.87 5.37
N VAL A 142 -15.08 11.78 6.23
CA VAL A 142 -15.79 10.56 6.53
C VAL A 142 -17.23 10.67 6.06
N ASP A 143 -17.69 9.65 5.33
CA ASP A 143 -19.10 9.51 5.00
C ASP A 143 -19.77 8.81 6.19
N VAL A 144 -20.77 9.49 6.76
CA VAL A 144 -21.59 8.97 7.84
C VAL A 144 -22.98 8.79 7.26
N GLU A 145 -23.55 7.58 7.35
CA GLU A 145 -24.86 7.23 6.77
C GLU A 145 -25.99 8.19 7.17
N ASP A 146 -25.91 8.76 8.38
CA ASP A 146 -26.88 9.73 8.92
C ASP A 146 -26.61 11.19 8.51
N GLN A 147 -25.62 11.46 7.66
CA GLN A 147 -25.26 12.80 7.20
C GLN A 147 -25.30 12.89 5.66
N ALA A 148 -25.94 13.94 5.16
CA ALA A 148 -26.02 14.18 3.71
C ALA A 148 -24.68 14.59 3.09
N ASN A 149 -23.73 15.08 3.90
CA ASN A 149 -22.42 15.56 3.45
C ASN A 149 -21.29 14.83 4.18
N SER A 150 -20.18 14.60 3.48
CA SER A 150 -18.95 14.08 4.08
C SER A 150 -18.42 15.04 5.15
N VAL A 151 -18.02 14.51 6.29
CA VAL A 151 -17.59 15.29 7.45
C VAL A 151 -16.08 15.32 7.50
N PRO A 152 -15.41 16.50 7.59
CA PRO A 152 -13.96 16.55 7.64
C PRO A 152 -13.42 15.96 8.96
N PHE A 153 -12.26 15.34 8.88
CA PHE A 153 -11.50 14.89 10.04
C PHE A 153 -10.04 15.27 9.91
N THR A 154 -9.38 15.38 11.06
CA THR A 154 -7.93 15.43 11.15
C THR A 154 -7.48 14.45 12.21
N LEU A 155 -6.60 13.54 11.80
CA LEU A 155 -6.01 12.55 12.67
C LEU A 155 -4.50 12.72 12.68
N GLN A 156 -3.89 12.58 13.85
CA GLN A 156 -2.45 12.68 14.02
C GLN A 156 -1.95 11.59 14.94
N ARG A 157 -0.68 11.24 14.77
CA ARG A 157 0.05 10.41 15.72
C ARG A 157 1.40 11.01 16.01
N THR A 158 1.83 10.79 17.24
CA THR A 158 3.16 11.11 17.75
C THR A 158 4.07 9.89 17.61
#